data_AF-A0A2H3IMJ8-F1
#
_entry.id   AF-A0A2H3IMJ8-F1
#
_cell.length_a   1.000
_cell.length_b   1.000
_cell.length_c   1.000
_cell.angle_alpha   90.00
_cell.angle_beta   90.00
_cell.angle_gamma   90.00
#
_symmetry.space_group_name_H-M   'P 1'
#
loop_
_entity.id
_entity.type
_entity.pdbx_description
1 polymer ?
#
loop_
_entity_poly.entity_id
_entity_poly.type
_entity_poly.pdbx_seq_one_letter_code
_entity_poly.pdbx_strand_id
1 'polypeptide(L)'
;MSFTFKEKGNHLFKDGDYAGAEEMYSQAIQMNPKEPSFFTNRAVTRLRLEKWAGAEQDARIAIDLHGGSKAAASLKSSLYRAQALLELQRPQEAYDVAIDAYRASLSAMNAQTENLSKIVLRAKQQIWAAKETARLREMDATLASVESLIEADLERELKELKTQLDNGEIGEIGFNEDQKALREEAEKKIRHVRDAFKASSGGQIEERVVPDYLIDNITFEVMHDPVVTISGHSYDRLGITKYLEQARVDPVTRAPMTVKDLRPNYSLKAACEEFLDKNGWAVDY
;
A
#
# COMPACT_ATOMS: atom_id res chain seq x y z
N MET A 1 -0.12 -40.65 -14.49
CA MET A 1 1.16 -40.46 -13.76
C MET A 1 1.38 -39.02 -13.30
N SER A 2 1.22 -37.98 -14.13
CA SER A 2 1.34 -36.58 -13.64
C SER A 2 0.27 -36.21 -12.59
N PHE A 3 -1.00 -36.56 -12.83
CA PHE A 3 -2.09 -36.29 -11.88
C PHE A 3 -2.00 -37.08 -10.57
N THR A 4 -1.39 -38.26 -10.57
CA THR A 4 -1.15 -39.03 -9.33
C THR A 4 -0.12 -38.35 -8.44
N PHE A 5 0.89 -37.68 -9.02
CA PHE A 5 1.81 -36.84 -8.25
C PHE A 5 1.11 -35.59 -7.69
N LYS A 6 0.23 -34.96 -8.46
CA LYS A 6 -0.61 -33.86 -7.95
C LYS A 6 -1.45 -34.30 -6.75
N GLU A 7 -2.10 -35.47 -6.82
CA GLU A 7 -2.92 -35.99 -5.72
C GLU A 7 -2.10 -36.28 -4.46
N LYS A 8 -0.91 -36.87 -4.61
CA LYS A 8 0.04 -37.04 -3.49
C LYS A 8 0.47 -35.71 -2.90
N GLY A 9 0.81 -34.73 -3.75
CA GLY A 9 1.14 -33.37 -3.31
C GLY A 9 -0.03 -32.70 -2.57
N ASN A 10 -1.26 -32.90 -3.02
CA ASN A 10 -2.45 -32.38 -2.33
C ASN A 10 -2.64 -33.03 -0.94
N HIS A 11 -2.31 -34.31 -0.79
CA HIS A 11 -2.36 -35.00 0.50
C HIS A 11 -1.31 -34.43 1.45
N LEU A 12 -0.05 -34.37 1.03
CA LEU A 12 1.06 -33.80 1.81
C LEU A 12 0.79 -32.34 2.20
N PHE A 13 0.22 -31.54 1.29
CA PHE A 13 -0.16 -30.16 1.56
C PHE A 13 -1.22 -30.06 2.67
N LYS A 14 -2.19 -30.98 2.70
CA LYS A 14 -3.21 -31.04 3.76
C LYS A 14 -2.61 -31.50 5.10
N ASP A 15 -1.63 -32.39 5.06
CA ASP A 15 -0.91 -32.88 6.23
C ASP A 15 0.08 -31.84 6.81
N GLY A 16 0.29 -30.72 6.11
CA GLY A 16 1.22 -29.66 6.49
C GLY A 16 2.67 -29.89 6.04
N ASP A 17 2.95 -31.01 5.36
CA ASP A 17 4.25 -31.25 4.72
C ASP A 17 4.33 -30.51 3.38
N TYR A 18 4.60 -29.20 3.46
CA TYR A 18 4.73 -28.36 2.29
C TYR A 18 6.00 -28.65 1.48
N ALA A 19 7.07 -29.12 2.11
CA ALA A 19 8.31 -29.47 1.41
C ALA A 19 8.13 -30.70 0.52
N GLY A 20 7.52 -31.77 1.08
CA GLY A 20 7.16 -32.96 0.31
C GLY A 20 6.13 -32.66 -0.78
N ALA A 21 5.15 -31.79 -0.49
CA ALA A 21 4.18 -31.34 -1.49
C ALA A 21 4.85 -30.62 -2.67
N GLU A 22 5.82 -29.74 -2.42
CA GLU A 22 6.58 -29.04 -3.46
C GLU A 22 7.32 -30.01 -4.39
N GLU A 23 7.93 -31.06 -3.82
CA GLU A 23 8.61 -32.09 -4.60
C GLU A 23 7.62 -32.85 -5.49
N MET A 24 6.49 -33.29 -4.95
CA MET A 24 5.47 -34.01 -5.71
C MET A 24 4.89 -33.15 -6.85
N TYR A 25 4.62 -31.86 -6.62
CA TYR A 25 4.19 -30.96 -7.71
C TYR A 25 5.29 -30.73 -8.73
N SER A 26 6.56 -30.69 -8.32
CA SER A 26 7.69 -30.55 -9.24
C SER A 26 7.83 -31.78 -10.15
N GLN A 27 7.64 -32.99 -9.61
CA GLN A 27 7.56 -34.21 -10.41
C GLN A 27 6.36 -34.19 -11.37
N ALA A 28 5.19 -33.69 -10.92
CA ALA A 28 4.03 -33.52 -11.81
C ALA A 28 4.32 -32.58 -13.00
N ILE A 29 5.02 -31.47 -12.75
CA ILE A 29 5.42 -30.49 -13.77
C ILE A 29 6.43 -31.08 -14.76
N GLN A 30 7.43 -31.84 -14.28
CA GLN A 30 8.38 -32.52 -15.16
C GLN A 30 7.68 -33.46 -16.14
N MET A 31 6.64 -34.15 -15.68
CA MET A 31 5.88 -35.09 -16.50
C MET A 31 4.91 -34.40 -17.47
N ASN A 32 4.32 -33.26 -17.09
CA ASN A 32 3.48 -32.47 -17.98
C ASN A 32 3.57 -30.96 -17.63
N PRO A 33 4.45 -30.21 -18.32
CA PRO A 33 4.70 -28.80 -18.03
C PRO A 33 3.64 -27.85 -18.62
N LYS A 34 2.61 -28.37 -19.31
CA LYS A 34 1.54 -27.54 -19.91
C LYS A 34 0.29 -27.47 -19.03
N GLU A 35 0.23 -28.23 -17.95
CA GLU A 35 -0.92 -28.26 -17.04
C GLU A 35 -0.81 -27.12 -16.01
N PRO A 36 -1.69 -26.10 -16.05
CA PRO A 36 -1.57 -24.94 -15.17
C PRO A 36 -1.75 -25.28 -13.69
N SER A 37 -2.61 -26.26 -13.36
CA SER A 37 -2.97 -26.57 -11.97
C SER A 37 -1.79 -27.02 -11.12
N PHE A 38 -0.75 -27.62 -11.73
CA PHE A 38 0.45 -28.02 -11.00
C PHE A 38 1.27 -26.80 -10.56
N PHE A 39 1.39 -25.79 -11.41
CA PHE A 39 2.06 -24.53 -11.08
C PHE A 39 1.26 -23.76 -10.03
N THR A 40 -0.07 -23.69 -10.15
CA THR A 40 -0.93 -23.03 -9.15
C THR A 40 -0.79 -23.68 -7.77
N ASN A 41 -0.78 -25.02 -7.71
CA ASN A 41 -0.63 -25.74 -6.45
C ASN A 41 0.79 -25.62 -5.86
N ARG A 42 1.83 -25.62 -6.71
CA ARG A 42 3.19 -25.38 -6.25
C ARG A 42 3.40 -23.94 -5.79
N ALA A 43 2.77 -22.95 -6.44
CA ALA A 43 2.82 -21.56 -6.04
C ALA A 43 2.28 -21.34 -4.62
N VAL A 44 1.09 -21.87 -4.31
CA VAL A 44 0.53 -21.75 -2.94
C VAL A 44 1.36 -22.53 -1.91
N THR A 45 1.97 -23.65 -2.30
CA THR A 45 2.89 -24.40 -1.44
C THR A 45 4.15 -23.58 -1.14
N ARG A 46 4.70 -22.91 -2.15
CA ARG A 46 5.85 -22.01 -1.99
C ARG A 46 5.53 -20.77 -1.17
N LEU A 47 4.31 -20.25 -1.24
CA LEU A 47 3.84 -19.19 -0.33
C LEU A 47 3.86 -19.67 1.13
N ARG A 48 3.45 -20.92 1.42
CA ARG A 48 3.51 -21.49 2.78
C ARG A 48 4.94 -21.73 3.27
N LEU A 49 5.88 -21.93 2.34
CA LEU A 49 7.31 -22.09 2.62
C LEU A 49 8.08 -20.76 2.58
N GLU A 50 7.40 -19.63 2.42
CA GLU A 50 8.03 -18.30 2.30
C GLU A 50 9.00 -18.17 1.11
N LYS A 51 8.84 -19.02 0.10
CA LYS A 51 9.62 -19.00 -1.15
C LYS A 51 8.98 -18.06 -2.17
N TRP A 52 8.95 -16.76 -1.84
CA TRP A 52 8.18 -15.74 -2.57
C TRP A 52 8.54 -15.64 -4.06
N ALA A 53 9.83 -15.60 -4.40
CA ALA A 53 10.29 -15.50 -5.78
C ALA A 53 9.85 -16.71 -6.63
N GLY A 54 9.94 -17.93 -6.06
CA GLY A 54 9.49 -19.15 -6.74
C GLY A 54 7.97 -19.21 -6.87
N ALA A 55 7.23 -18.70 -5.87
CA ALA A 55 5.78 -18.59 -5.92
C ALA A 55 5.30 -17.60 -7.00
N GLU A 56 5.94 -16.44 -7.12
CA GLU A 56 5.65 -15.45 -8.18
C GLU A 56 5.85 -16.06 -9.57
N GLN A 57 6.97 -16.74 -9.78
CA GLN A 57 7.30 -17.35 -11.06
C GLN A 57 6.29 -18.44 -11.44
N ASP A 58 5.98 -19.35 -10.52
CA ASP A 58 4.99 -20.42 -10.77
C ASP A 58 3.60 -19.85 -11.04
N ALA A 59 3.19 -18.86 -10.24
CA ALA A 59 1.90 -18.22 -10.42
C ALA A 59 1.82 -17.49 -11.77
N ARG A 60 2.89 -16.82 -12.21
CA ARG A 60 2.97 -16.18 -13.53
C ARG A 60 2.82 -17.21 -14.66
N ILE A 61 3.58 -18.31 -14.61
CA ILE A 61 3.47 -19.39 -15.59
C ILE A 61 2.05 -19.96 -15.62
N ALA A 62 1.43 -20.17 -14.46
CA ALA A 62 0.06 -20.67 -14.39
C ALA A 62 -0.95 -19.72 -15.03
N ILE A 63 -0.80 -18.40 -14.83
CA ILE A 63 -1.66 -17.38 -15.47
C ILE A 63 -1.54 -17.45 -16.99
N ASP A 64 -0.31 -17.54 -17.51
CA ASP A 64 -0.05 -17.62 -18.95
C ASP A 64 -0.66 -18.89 -19.55
N LEU A 65 -0.50 -20.04 -18.88
CA LEU A 65 -1.07 -21.32 -19.32
C LEU A 65 -2.61 -21.36 -19.22
N HIS A 66 -3.21 -20.58 -18.32
CA HIS A 66 -4.67 -20.43 -18.21
C HIS A 66 -5.29 -19.52 -19.29
N GLY A 67 -4.48 -18.97 -20.21
CA GLY A 67 -4.95 -18.06 -21.26
C GLY A 67 -4.94 -16.58 -20.84
N GLY A 68 -4.17 -16.24 -19.79
CA GLY A 68 -3.93 -14.87 -19.35
C GLY A 68 -4.70 -14.45 -18.10
N SER A 69 -4.45 -13.22 -17.64
CA SER A 69 -4.93 -12.67 -16.36
C SER A 69 -6.44 -12.47 -16.26
N LYS A 70 -7.13 -12.38 -17.40
CA LYS A 70 -8.59 -12.19 -17.46
C LYS A 70 -9.39 -13.50 -17.41
N ALA A 71 -8.72 -14.65 -17.53
CA ALA A 71 -9.40 -15.94 -17.48
C ALA A 71 -9.89 -16.22 -16.05
N ALA A 72 -11.14 -16.64 -15.90
CA ALA A 72 -11.68 -17.01 -14.57
C ALA A 72 -10.85 -18.14 -13.89
N ALA A 73 -10.19 -18.98 -14.69
CA ALA A 73 -9.32 -20.04 -14.20
C ALA A 73 -7.99 -19.53 -13.61
N SER A 74 -7.49 -18.36 -14.04
CA SER A 74 -6.22 -17.79 -13.56
C SER A 74 -6.36 -16.98 -12.27
N LEU A 75 -7.59 -16.70 -11.79
CA LEU A 75 -7.84 -15.86 -10.61
C LEU A 75 -7.10 -16.31 -9.34
N LYS A 76 -7.01 -17.62 -9.09
CA LYS A 76 -6.22 -18.16 -7.95
C LYS A 76 -4.74 -17.88 -8.13
N SER A 77 -4.22 -18.10 -9.33
CA SER A 77 -2.82 -17.85 -9.66
C SER A 77 -2.49 -16.36 -9.57
N SER A 78 -3.37 -15.48 -10.07
CA SER A 78 -3.23 -14.02 -9.93
C SER A 78 -3.20 -13.58 -8.46
N LEU A 79 -4.07 -14.16 -7.62
CA LEU A 79 -4.07 -13.92 -6.18
C LEU A 79 -2.73 -14.33 -5.55
N TYR A 80 -2.24 -15.54 -5.84
CA TYR A 80 -0.96 -16.01 -5.28
C TYR A 80 0.23 -15.19 -5.80
N ARG A 81 0.20 -14.75 -7.05
CA ARG A 81 1.22 -13.88 -7.63
C ARG A 81 1.24 -12.53 -6.92
N ALA A 82 0.08 -11.90 -6.76
CA ALA A 82 -0.03 -10.62 -6.07
C ALA A 82 0.42 -10.73 -4.61
N GLN A 83 0.04 -11.80 -3.91
CA GLN A 83 0.53 -12.07 -2.56
C GLN A 83 2.05 -12.21 -2.50
N ALA A 84 2.66 -12.97 -3.42
CA ALA A 84 4.12 -13.10 -3.50
C ALA A 84 4.81 -11.76 -3.78
N LEU A 85 4.23 -10.93 -4.66
CA LEU A 85 4.79 -9.62 -5.01
C LEU A 85 4.76 -8.64 -3.84
N LEU A 86 3.73 -8.68 -2.99
CA LEU A 86 3.69 -7.88 -1.75
C LEU A 86 4.82 -8.26 -0.79
N GLU A 87 5.04 -9.55 -0.57
CA GLU A 87 6.13 -10.02 0.31
C GLU A 87 7.52 -9.73 -0.29
N LEU A 88 7.63 -9.64 -1.63
CA LEU A 88 8.84 -9.21 -2.35
C LEU A 88 9.04 -7.68 -2.37
N GLN A 89 8.24 -6.90 -1.66
CA GLN A 89 8.31 -5.42 -1.66
C GLN A 89 8.13 -4.81 -3.05
N ARG A 90 7.28 -5.42 -3.90
CA ARG A 90 6.91 -4.93 -5.24
C ARG A 90 5.41 -4.59 -5.29
N PRO A 91 4.94 -3.61 -4.49
CA PRO A 91 3.51 -3.38 -4.29
C PRO A 91 2.80 -2.81 -5.51
N GLN A 92 3.49 -2.06 -6.38
CA GLN A 92 2.90 -1.57 -7.64
C GLN A 92 2.50 -2.73 -8.55
N GLU A 93 3.42 -3.67 -8.79
CA GLU A 93 3.13 -4.83 -9.62
C GLU A 93 2.08 -5.75 -8.97
N ALA A 94 2.09 -5.85 -7.64
CA ALA A 94 1.05 -6.58 -6.91
C ALA A 94 -0.33 -5.95 -7.14
N TYR A 95 -0.43 -4.62 -7.05
CA TYR A 95 -1.66 -3.87 -7.30
C TYR A 95 -2.18 -4.10 -8.72
N ASP A 96 -1.32 -3.96 -9.74
CA ASP A 96 -1.71 -4.11 -11.15
C ASP A 96 -2.28 -5.52 -11.42
N VAL A 97 -1.64 -6.56 -10.88
CA VAL A 97 -2.14 -7.94 -11.01
C VAL A 97 -3.44 -8.15 -10.23
N ALA A 98 -3.52 -7.62 -9.01
CA ALA A 98 -4.65 -7.83 -8.12
C ALA A 98 -5.91 -7.11 -8.61
N ILE A 99 -5.79 -5.87 -9.11
CA ILE A 99 -6.95 -5.08 -9.54
C ILE A 99 -7.57 -5.66 -10.82
N ASP A 100 -6.75 -6.13 -11.76
CA ASP A 100 -7.23 -6.80 -12.96
C ASP A 100 -7.94 -8.12 -12.63
N ALA A 101 -7.35 -8.91 -11.73
CA ALA A 101 -7.96 -10.14 -11.25
C ALA A 101 -9.25 -9.87 -10.46
N TYR A 102 -9.28 -8.83 -9.63
CA TYR A 102 -10.46 -8.42 -8.87
C TYR A 102 -11.62 -8.06 -9.79
N ARG A 103 -11.38 -7.23 -10.81
CA ARG A 103 -12.38 -6.86 -11.82
C ARG A 103 -12.91 -8.09 -12.56
N ALA A 104 -12.02 -8.98 -12.98
CA ALA A 104 -12.41 -10.24 -13.61
C ALA A 104 -13.22 -11.15 -12.67
N SER A 105 -12.87 -11.18 -11.37
CA SER A 105 -13.57 -11.94 -10.33
C SER A 105 -14.99 -11.41 -10.06
N LEU A 106 -15.16 -10.08 -10.06
CA LEU A 106 -16.47 -9.45 -9.96
C LEU A 106 -17.36 -9.83 -11.15
N SER A 107 -16.85 -9.74 -12.37
CA SER A 107 -17.61 -10.14 -13.58
C SER A 107 -17.94 -11.63 -13.60
N ALA A 108 -17.03 -12.48 -13.12
CA ALA A 108 -17.22 -13.94 -13.08
C ALA A 108 -17.98 -14.45 -11.85
N MET A 109 -18.36 -13.57 -10.90
CA MET A 109 -18.98 -13.92 -9.62
C MET A 109 -18.19 -15.03 -8.89
N ASN A 110 -16.87 -14.85 -8.73
CA ASN A 110 -15.97 -15.89 -8.21
C ASN A 110 -15.72 -15.78 -6.69
N ALA A 111 -15.49 -16.91 -6.01
CA ALA A 111 -15.16 -17.01 -4.57
C ALA A 111 -13.92 -16.22 -4.15
N GLN A 112 -13.05 -15.89 -5.09
CA GLN A 112 -11.83 -15.14 -4.79
C GLN A 112 -12.03 -13.62 -4.67
N THR A 113 -13.23 -13.08 -4.96
CA THR A 113 -13.48 -11.62 -4.95
C THR A 113 -13.08 -10.96 -3.63
N GLU A 114 -13.47 -11.53 -2.48
CA GLU A 114 -13.14 -10.95 -1.16
C GLU A 114 -11.64 -11.05 -0.84
N ASN A 115 -10.99 -12.14 -1.22
CA ASN A 115 -9.54 -12.26 -0.99
C ASN A 115 -8.77 -11.30 -1.90
N LEU A 116 -9.23 -11.12 -3.14
CA LEU A 116 -8.64 -10.18 -4.09
C LEU A 116 -8.82 -8.73 -3.61
N SER A 117 -9.99 -8.34 -3.09
CA SER A 117 -10.18 -6.99 -2.56
C SER A 117 -9.22 -6.68 -1.41
N LYS A 118 -9.01 -7.62 -0.49
CA LYS A 118 -8.04 -7.48 0.60
C LYS A 118 -6.61 -7.30 0.08
N ILE A 119 -6.22 -8.02 -0.97
CA ILE A 119 -4.89 -7.89 -1.58
C ILE A 119 -4.73 -6.55 -2.30
N VAL A 120 -5.76 -6.08 -3.04
CA VAL A 120 -5.74 -4.76 -3.68
C VAL A 120 -5.56 -3.67 -2.63
N LEU A 121 -6.34 -3.73 -1.54
CA LEU A 121 -6.25 -2.76 -0.44
C LEU A 121 -4.85 -2.76 0.18
N ARG A 122 -4.32 -3.93 0.53
CA ARG A 122 -2.97 -4.06 1.10
C ARG A 122 -1.89 -3.53 0.14
N ALA A 123 -2.04 -3.75 -1.16
CA ALA A 123 -1.13 -3.21 -2.16
C ALA A 123 -1.19 -1.68 -2.21
N LYS A 124 -2.39 -1.09 -2.22
CA LYS A 124 -2.60 0.36 -2.19
C LYS A 124 -2.01 1.00 -0.93
N GLN A 125 -2.23 0.39 0.24
CA GLN A 125 -1.62 0.80 1.51
C GLN A 125 -0.09 0.78 1.44
N GLN A 126 0.53 -0.28 0.90
CA GLN A 126 2.00 -0.32 0.76
C GLN A 126 2.55 0.71 -0.23
N ILE A 127 1.85 0.96 -1.34
CA ILE A 127 2.20 2.02 -2.30
C ILE A 127 2.16 3.37 -1.60
N TRP A 128 1.08 3.64 -0.87
CA TRP A 128 0.88 4.89 -0.14
C TRP A 128 1.95 5.07 0.95
N ALA A 129 2.21 4.05 1.78
CA ALA A 129 3.24 4.09 2.81
C ALA A 129 4.64 4.33 2.22
N ALA A 130 4.95 3.74 1.05
CA ALA A 130 6.21 3.98 0.35
C ALA A 130 6.33 5.43 -0.15
N LYS A 131 5.24 5.98 -0.72
CA LYS A 131 5.18 7.39 -1.12
C LYS A 131 5.34 8.33 0.08
N GLU A 132 4.66 8.03 1.18
CA GLU A 132 4.70 8.84 2.38
C GLU A 132 6.10 8.81 3.02
N THR A 133 6.73 7.63 3.09
CA THR A 133 8.12 7.51 3.54
C THR A 133 9.08 8.32 2.66
N ALA A 134 8.88 8.32 1.34
CA ALA A 134 9.70 9.13 0.42
C ALA A 134 9.50 10.63 0.66
N ARG A 135 8.24 11.07 0.83
CA ARG A 135 7.88 12.46 1.14
C ARG A 135 8.56 12.94 2.43
N LEU A 136 8.53 12.12 3.47
CA LEU A 136 9.16 12.46 4.76
C LEU A 136 10.69 12.60 4.63
N ARG A 137 11.34 11.69 3.92
CA ARG A 137 12.79 11.77 3.66
C ARG A 137 13.17 13.04 2.89
N GLU A 138 12.38 13.41 1.89
CA GLU A 138 12.61 14.64 1.11
C GLU A 138 12.44 15.90 1.97
N MET A 139 11.43 15.91 2.83
CA MET A 139 11.20 16.99 3.78
C MET A 139 12.34 17.12 4.80
N ASP A 140 12.81 16.00 5.36
CA ASP A 140 13.95 15.97 6.29
C ASP A 140 15.26 16.43 5.62
N ALA A 141 15.49 16.01 4.37
CA ALA A 141 16.65 16.46 3.59
C ALA A 141 16.61 17.97 3.33
N THR A 142 15.42 18.51 3.04
CA THR A 142 15.22 19.95 2.86
C THR A 142 15.46 20.73 4.15
N LEU A 143 14.95 20.24 5.28
CA LEU A 143 15.19 20.84 6.59
C LEU A 143 16.68 20.87 6.93
N ALA A 144 17.39 19.76 6.74
CA ALA A 144 18.84 19.68 6.97
C ALA A 144 19.63 20.66 6.08
N SER A 145 19.21 20.85 4.83
CA SER A 145 19.82 21.83 3.92
C SER A 145 19.65 23.26 4.43
N VAL A 146 18.44 23.61 4.91
CA VAL A 146 18.18 24.95 5.47
C VAL A 146 18.96 25.17 6.76
N GLU A 147 19.04 24.18 7.65
CA GLU A 147 19.85 24.26 8.88
C GLU A 147 21.33 24.49 8.56
N SER A 148 21.87 23.74 7.60
CA SER A 148 23.27 23.91 7.16
C SER A 148 23.54 25.31 6.58
N LEU A 149 22.58 25.91 5.87
CA LEU A 149 22.72 27.28 5.38
C LEU A 149 22.75 28.31 6.52
N ILE A 150 21.95 28.11 7.57
CA ILE A 150 21.95 28.99 8.76
C ILE A 150 23.27 28.85 9.52
N GLU A 151 23.78 27.62 9.67
CA GLU A 151 25.07 27.37 10.32
C GLU A 151 26.23 27.98 9.53
N ALA A 152 26.22 27.86 8.20
CA ALA A 152 27.24 28.47 7.34
C ALA A 152 27.21 30.01 7.39
N ASP A 153 26.02 30.60 7.50
CA ASP A 153 25.85 32.05 7.67
C ASP A 153 26.44 32.52 9.02
N LEU A 154 26.13 31.80 10.10
CA LEU A 154 26.72 32.04 11.43
C LEU A 154 28.25 31.92 11.42
N GLU A 155 28.81 30.88 10.79
CA GLU A 155 30.25 30.71 10.69
C GLU A 155 30.93 31.87 9.95
N ARG A 156 30.28 32.38 8.89
CA ARG A 156 30.77 33.54 8.14
C ARG A 156 30.79 34.79 9.03
N GLU A 157 29.69 35.08 9.73
CA GLU A 157 29.57 36.25 10.61
C GLU A 157 30.55 36.18 11.80
N LEU A 158 30.71 35.00 12.41
CA LEU A 158 31.68 34.80 13.48
C LEU A 158 33.13 35.02 13.01
N LYS A 159 33.45 34.64 11.77
CA LYS A 159 34.77 34.86 11.17
C LYS A 159 35.01 36.35 10.89
N GLU A 160 34.00 37.07 10.41
CA GLU A 160 34.05 38.52 10.22
C GLU A 160 34.25 39.24 11.56
N LEU A 161 33.48 38.88 12.59
CA LEU A 161 33.60 39.41 13.95
C LEU A 161 35.00 39.15 14.54
N LYS A 162 35.54 37.95 14.30
CA LYS A 162 36.90 37.61 14.74
C LYS A 162 37.96 38.47 14.03
N THR A 163 37.77 38.75 12.75
CA THR A 163 38.66 39.63 11.97
C THR A 163 38.64 41.06 12.51
N GLN A 164 37.47 41.58 12.90
CA GLN A 164 37.34 42.91 13.52
C GLN A 164 38.06 43.01 14.87
N LEU A 165 38.00 41.96 15.70
CA LEU A 165 38.75 41.88 16.95
C LEU A 165 40.26 41.90 16.68
N ASP A 166 40.73 41.12 15.71
CA ASP A 166 42.15 41.03 15.37
C ASP A 166 42.69 42.36 14.79
N ASN A 167 41.84 43.14 14.10
CA ASN A 167 42.14 44.49 13.63
C ASN A 167 42.09 45.56 14.75
N GLY A 168 41.59 45.22 15.93
CA GLY A 168 41.42 46.15 17.06
C GLY A 168 40.22 47.11 16.93
N GLU A 169 39.28 46.81 16.03
CA GLU A 169 38.05 47.60 15.83
C GLU A 169 37.06 47.42 16.99
N ILE A 170 37.09 46.24 17.62
CA ILE A 170 36.28 45.88 18.80
C ILE A 170 37.17 45.33 19.92
N GLY A 171 36.75 45.52 21.18
CA GLY A 171 37.43 44.94 22.35
C GLY A 171 36.93 43.53 22.69
N GLU A 172 37.64 42.81 23.57
CA GLU A 172 37.28 41.44 23.97
C GLU A 172 35.87 41.31 24.57
N ILE A 173 35.42 42.31 25.34
CA ILE A 173 34.08 42.30 25.94
C ILE A 173 33.01 42.38 24.84
N GLY A 174 33.14 43.32 23.90
CA GLY A 174 32.21 43.46 22.77
C GLY A 174 32.19 42.23 21.88
N PHE A 175 33.35 41.65 21.58
CA PHE A 175 33.45 40.40 20.84
C PHE A 175 32.66 39.25 21.50
N ASN A 176 32.79 39.07 22.81
CA ASN A 176 32.10 37.99 23.53
C ASN A 176 30.58 38.21 23.56
N GLU A 177 30.12 39.45 23.71
CA GLU A 177 28.69 39.79 23.67
C GLU A 177 28.09 39.58 22.29
N ASP A 178 28.75 40.06 21.23
CA ASP A 178 28.29 39.93 19.84
C ASP A 178 28.32 38.46 19.39
N GLN A 179 29.38 37.71 19.72
CA GLN A 179 29.46 36.28 19.42
C GLN A 179 28.31 35.50 20.06
N LYS A 180 27.95 35.83 21.30
CA LYS A 180 26.83 35.21 22.00
C LYS A 180 25.50 35.56 21.32
N ALA A 181 25.30 36.83 20.97
CA ALA A 181 24.10 37.30 20.30
C ALA A 181 23.88 36.59 18.94
N LEU A 182 24.93 36.46 18.12
CA LEU A 182 24.87 35.77 16.83
C LEU A 182 24.47 34.30 16.97
N ARG A 183 25.03 33.59 17.96
CA ARG A 183 24.67 32.19 18.24
C ARG A 183 23.22 32.04 18.69
N GLU A 184 22.77 32.89 19.61
CA GLU A 184 21.39 32.90 20.09
C GLU A 184 20.39 33.20 18.95
N GLU A 185 20.76 34.09 18.03
CA GLU A 185 19.96 34.40 16.84
C GLU A 185 19.88 33.20 15.88
N ALA A 186 21.00 32.56 15.58
CA ALA A 186 21.05 31.37 14.72
C ALA A 186 20.21 30.21 15.31
N GLU A 187 20.34 29.94 16.62
CA GLU A 187 19.50 28.94 17.30
C GLU A 187 18.01 29.28 17.20
N LYS A 188 17.65 30.55 17.31
CA LYS A 188 16.27 31.01 17.16
C LYS A 188 15.77 30.81 15.73
N LYS A 189 16.58 31.11 14.71
CA LYS A 189 16.27 30.85 13.29
C LYS A 189 16.03 29.36 13.04
N ILE A 190 16.92 28.49 13.53
CA ILE A 190 16.78 27.03 13.41
C ILE A 190 15.47 26.56 14.06
N ARG A 191 15.17 27.01 15.29
CA ARG A 191 13.90 26.67 15.95
C ARG A 191 12.68 27.08 15.12
N HIS A 192 12.65 28.30 14.61
CA HIS A 192 11.53 28.77 13.79
C HIS A 192 11.36 27.95 12.50
N VAL A 193 12.47 27.56 11.85
CA VAL A 193 12.41 26.69 10.67
C VAL A 193 11.84 25.33 11.03
N ARG A 194 12.33 24.69 12.11
CA ARG A 194 11.77 23.41 12.59
C ARG A 194 10.28 23.50 12.89
N ASP A 195 9.86 24.56 13.58
CA ASP A 195 8.46 24.79 13.92
C ASP A 195 7.60 25.03 12.67
N ALA A 196 8.12 25.73 11.65
CA ALA A 196 7.43 25.95 10.38
C ALA A 196 7.25 24.64 9.60
N PHE A 197 8.29 23.79 9.52
CA PHE A 197 8.20 22.46 8.92
C PHE A 197 7.21 21.57 9.67
N LYS A 198 7.21 21.61 11.01
CA LYS A 198 6.23 20.90 11.85
C LYS A 198 4.80 21.42 11.68
N ALA A 199 4.61 22.73 11.53
CA ALA A 199 3.30 23.33 11.31
C ALA A 199 2.75 22.96 9.92
N SER A 200 3.59 22.97 8.88
CA SER A 200 3.21 22.55 7.53
C SER A 200 2.79 21.07 7.44
N SER A 201 3.26 20.24 8.37
CA SER A 201 2.88 18.83 8.49
C SER A 201 1.64 18.59 9.36
N GLY A 202 1.00 19.65 9.89
CA GLY A 202 -0.21 19.51 10.72
C GLY A 202 0.08 19.27 12.20
N GLY A 203 1.28 19.60 12.68
CA GLY A 203 1.65 19.53 14.08
C GLY A 203 2.46 18.29 14.46
N GLN A 204 2.58 17.30 13.58
CA GLN A 204 3.50 16.17 13.71
C GLN A 204 3.97 15.69 12.33
N ILE A 205 5.19 15.16 12.27
CA ILE A 205 5.61 14.27 11.18
C ILE A 205 4.89 12.92 11.40
N GLU A 206 3.57 12.92 11.29
CA GLU A 206 2.75 11.72 11.44
C GLU A 206 2.55 11.06 10.08
N GLU A 207 2.60 9.73 10.08
CA GLU A 207 2.30 8.93 8.91
C GLU A 207 0.85 9.17 8.48
N ARG A 208 0.65 9.62 7.23
CA ARG A 208 -0.68 9.80 6.64
C ARG A 208 -1.30 8.44 6.37
N VAL A 209 -2.30 8.06 7.16
CA VAL A 209 -3.04 6.79 7.00
C VAL A 209 -4.52 7.06 6.82
N VAL A 210 -5.12 6.44 5.79
CA VAL A 210 -6.58 6.42 5.62
C VAL A 210 -7.13 5.18 6.31
N PRO A 211 -8.08 5.32 7.26
CA PRO A 211 -8.68 4.18 7.92
C PRO A 211 -9.47 3.28 6.95
N ASP A 212 -9.25 1.96 7.04
CA ASP A 212 -9.80 0.95 6.13
C ASP A 212 -11.34 0.98 6.03
N TYR A 213 -12.02 1.33 7.12
CA TYR A 213 -13.49 1.38 7.15
C TYR A 213 -14.08 2.56 6.38
N LEU A 214 -13.27 3.52 5.94
CA LEU A 214 -13.68 4.62 5.06
C LEU A 214 -13.49 4.29 3.57
N ILE A 215 -12.84 3.17 3.25
CA ILE A 215 -12.46 2.79 1.89
C ILE A 215 -13.53 1.91 1.26
N ASP A 216 -13.94 2.25 0.04
CA ASP A 216 -14.86 1.45 -0.75
C ASP A 216 -14.16 0.19 -1.30
N ASN A 217 -14.76 -0.97 -1.12
CA ASN A 217 -14.19 -2.23 -1.61
C ASN A 217 -14.33 -2.43 -3.13
N ILE A 218 -15.04 -1.57 -3.85
CA ILE A 218 -15.18 -1.65 -5.31
C ILE A 218 -14.18 -0.71 -6.01
N THR A 219 -14.14 0.55 -5.62
CA THR A 219 -13.25 1.56 -6.18
C THR A 219 -11.87 1.59 -5.52
N PHE A 220 -11.77 1.12 -4.27
CA PHE A 220 -10.60 1.26 -3.39
C PHE A 220 -10.27 2.71 -3.02
N GLU A 221 -11.23 3.62 -3.18
CA GLU A 221 -11.13 5.04 -2.83
C GLU A 221 -11.91 5.35 -1.54
N VAL A 222 -11.67 6.52 -0.95
CA VAL A 222 -12.50 7.01 0.16
C VAL A 222 -13.94 7.17 -0.31
N MET A 223 -14.90 6.64 0.46
CA MET A 223 -16.33 6.72 0.13
C MET A 223 -16.84 8.17 0.23
N HIS A 224 -17.58 8.63 -0.78
CA HIS A 224 -18.21 9.96 -0.77
C HIS A 224 -19.71 9.86 -0.44
N ASP A 225 -20.39 8.83 -0.94
CA ASP A 225 -21.81 8.57 -0.65
C ASP A 225 -21.99 7.11 -0.23
N PRO A 226 -21.60 6.77 1.02
CA PRO A 226 -21.65 5.40 1.49
C PRO A 226 -23.09 4.89 1.61
N VAL A 227 -23.32 3.72 1.03
CA VAL A 227 -24.56 2.95 1.14
C VAL A 227 -24.26 1.57 1.69
N VAL A 228 -25.17 1.05 2.50
CA VAL A 228 -25.08 -0.28 3.09
C VAL A 228 -25.96 -1.26 2.32
N THR A 229 -25.42 -2.46 2.07
CA THR A 229 -26.16 -3.60 1.51
C THR A 229 -26.91 -4.36 2.60
N ILE A 230 -27.77 -5.31 2.21
CA ILE A 230 -28.54 -6.15 3.15
C ILE A 230 -27.62 -6.98 4.06
N SER A 231 -26.42 -7.30 3.58
CA SER A 231 -25.40 -8.04 4.33
C SER A 231 -24.65 -7.17 5.35
N GLY A 232 -24.87 -5.86 5.38
CA GLY A 232 -24.23 -4.94 6.32
C GLY A 232 -22.91 -4.33 5.83
N HIS A 233 -22.45 -4.68 4.63
CA HIS A 233 -21.26 -4.08 4.02
C HIS A 233 -21.58 -2.71 3.42
N SER A 234 -20.70 -1.74 3.62
CA SER A 234 -20.82 -0.41 3.02
C SER A 234 -19.93 -0.27 1.78
N TYR A 235 -20.44 0.46 0.80
CA TYR A 235 -19.78 0.76 -0.47
C TYR A 235 -20.10 2.19 -0.91
N ASP A 236 -19.31 2.75 -1.82
CA ASP A 236 -19.69 3.99 -2.49
C ASP A 236 -20.87 3.74 -3.45
N ARG A 237 -21.88 4.62 -3.41
CA ARG A 237 -23.12 4.47 -4.20
C ARG A 237 -22.85 4.27 -5.69
N LEU A 238 -21.92 5.03 -6.27
CA LEU A 238 -21.67 4.96 -7.71
C LEU A 238 -21.13 3.58 -8.12
N GLY A 239 -20.16 3.08 -7.36
CA GLY A 239 -19.52 1.79 -7.59
C GLY A 239 -20.52 0.62 -7.47
N ILE A 240 -21.24 0.56 -6.34
CA ILE A 240 -22.17 -0.55 -6.08
C ILE A 240 -23.38 -0.54 -7.00
N THR A 241 -23.89 0.64 -7.39
CA THR A 241 -25.04 0.73 -8.30
C THR A 241 -24.69 0.11 -9.65
N LYS A 242 -23.55 0.50 -10.24
CA LYS A 242 -23.06 -0.05 -11.50
C LYS A 242 -22.84 -1.57 -11.43
N TYR A 243 -22.32 -2.05 -10.31
CA TYR A 243 -22.16 -3.50 -10.09
C TYR A 243 -23.51 -4.22 -10.05
N LEU A 244 -24.49 -3.72 -9.29
CA LEU A 244 -25.79 -4.35 -9.12
C LEU A 244 -26.64 -4.35 -10.40
N GLU A 245 -26.48 -3.35 -11.27
CA GLU A 245 -27.13 -3.33 -12.59
C GLU A 245 -26.76 -4.55 -13.45
N GLN A 246 -25.52 -5.01 -13.32
CA GLN A 246 -24.99 -6.16 -14.07
C GLN A 246 -25.17 -7.47 -13.32
N ALA A 247 -24.79 -7.51 -12.04
CA ALA A 247 -24.65 -8.74 -11.27
C ALA A 247 -25.92 -9.16 -10.53
N ARG A 248 -26.73 -8.19 -10.07
CA ARG A 248 -27.96 -8.40 -9.26
C ARG A 248 -27.79 -9.32 -8.04
N VAL A 249 -26.60 -9.32 -7.47
CA VAL A 249 -26.23 -10.07 -6.26
C VAL A 249 -25.31 -9.21 -5.40
N ASP A 250 -25.24 -9.48 -4.10
CA ASP A 250 -24.32 -8.80 -3.18
C ASP A 250 -22.84 -9.13 -3.53
N PRO A 251 -21.91 -8.15 -3.50
CA PRO A 251 -20.51 -8.38 -3.90
C PRO A 251 -19.77 -9.45 -3.08
N VAL A 252 -20.14 -9.62 -1.82
CA VAL A 252 -19.46 -10.52 -0.88
C VAL A 252 -20.24 -11.82 -0.73
N THR A 253 -21.49 -11.72 -0.29
CA THR A 253 -22.32 -12.89 0.05
C THR A 253 -22.94 -13.56 -1.17
N ARG A 254 -23.02 -12.85 -2.31
CA ARG A 254 -23.75 -13.24 -3.52
C ARG A 254 -25.24 -13.52 -3.33
N ALA A 255 -25.82 -13.09 -2.21
CA ALA A 255 -27.26 -13.13 -2.04
C ALA A 255 -27.92 -12.24 -3.11
N PRO A 256 -29.03 -12.68 -3.74
CA PRO A 256 -29.76 -11.85 -4.71
C PRO A 256 -30.15 -10.50 -4.10
N MET A 257 -29.80 -9.41 -4.78
CA MET A 257 -30.18 -8.05 -4.36
C MET A 257 -30.16 -7.08 -5.54
N THR A 258 -30.81 -5.94 -5.36
CA THR A 258 -30.92 -4.87 -6.37
C THR A 258 -30.59 -3.52 -5.77
N VAL A 259 -30.49 -2.50 -6.64
CA VAL A 259 -30.25 -1.11 -6.23
C VAL A 259 -31.30 -0.61 -5.22
N LYS A 260 -32.52 -1.14 -5.25
CA LYS A 260 -33.61 -0.74 -4.32
C LYS A 260 -33.37 -1.21 -2.88
N ASP A 261 -32.51 -2.20 -2.70
CA ASP A 261 -32.21 -2.78 -1.40
C ASP A 261 -31.11 -1.99 -0.66
N LEU A 262 -30.41 -1.10 -1.36
CA LEU A 262 -29.41 -0.22 -0.77
C LEU A 262 -30.05 0.76 0.21
N ARG A 263 -29.37 1.01 1.32
CA ARG A 263 -29.76 2.00 2.33
C ARG A 263 -28.63 3.02 2.52
N PRO A 264 -28.90 4.33 2.53
CA PRO A 264 -27.88 5.33 2.84
C PRO A 264 -27.30 5.11 4.23
N ASN A 265 -25.97 5.22 4.37
CA ASN A 265 -25.28 5.17 5.65
C ASN A 265 -24.84 6.58 6.07
N TYR A 266 -25.76 7.35 6.67
CA TYR A 266 -25.52 8.74 7.04
C TYR A 266 -24.40 8.92 8.06
N SER A 267 -24.26 7.99 9.01
CA SER A 267 -23.21 8.04 10.02
C SER A 267 -21.83 7.87 9.40
N LEU A 268 -21.68 6.92 8.47
CA LEU A 268 -20.42 6.74 7.76
C LEU A 268 -20.14 7.90 6.81
N LYS A 269 -21.17 8.48 6.19
CA LYS A 269 -21.01 9.68 5.35
C LYS A 269 -20.43 10.84 6.15
N ALA A 270 -20.98 11.14 7.33
CA ALA A 270 -20.46 12.19 8.19
C ALA A 270 -19.00 11.92 8.60
N ALA A 271 -18.65 10.66 8.88
CA ALA A 271 -17.27 10.28 9.20
C ALA A 271 -16.31 10.46 8.02
N CYS A 272 -16.72 10.12 6.79
CA CYS A 272 -15.92 10.36 5.58
C CYS A 272 -15.72 11.86 5.32
N GLU A 273 -16.79 12.66 5.44
CA GLU A 273 -16.74 14.11 5.25
C GLU A 273 -15.81 14.78 6.27
N GLU A 274 -15.99 14.46 7.56
CA GLU A 274 -15.11 14.97 8.62
C GLU A 274 -13.64 14.59 8.39
N PHE A 275 -13.39 13.35 7.93
CA PHE A 275 -12.04 12.90 7.64
C PHE A 275 -11.42 13.68 6.48
N LEU A 276 -12.14 13.85 5.36
CA LEU A 276 -11.65 14.60 4.19
C LEU A 276 -11.45 16.09 4.47
N ASP A 277 -12.32 16.71 5.28
CA ASP A 277 -12.18 18.11 5.68
C ASP A 277 -10.90 18.33 6.49
N LYS A 278 -10.55 17.37 7.37
CA LYS A 278 -9.30 17.41 8.16
C LYS A 278 -8.09 16.94 7.36
N ASN A 279 -8.28 16.11 6.35
CA ASN A 279 -7.24 15.42 5.59
C ASN A 279 -7.45 15.59 4.09
N GLY A 280 -7.40 16.82 3.59
CA GLY A 280 -7.60 17.10 2.16
C GLY A 280 -6.62 16.36 1.23
N TRP A 281 -5.49 15.88 1.76
CA TRP A 281 -4.54 15.02 1.05
C TRP A 281 -5.11 13.62 0.71
N ALA A 282 -6.13 13.15 1.43
CA ALA A 282 -6.70 11.81 1.26
C ALA A 282 -7.63 11.70 0.05
N VAL A 283 -7.91 12.81 -0.64
CA VAL A 283 -8.64 12.82 -1.92
C VAL A 283 -7.87 12.04 -3.00
N ASP A 284 -6.53 12.03 -2.90
CA ASP A 284 -5.62 11.33 -3.84
C ASP A 284 -5.14 9.97 -3.31
N TYR A 285 -5.73 9.46 -2.21
CA TYR A 285 -5.35 8.20 -1.58
C TYR A 285 -5.39 7.05 -2.58
#